data_AF-A0A4Q7BNR4-F1
#
_entry.id   AF-A0A4Q7BNR4-F1
#
_cell.length_a   1.000
_cell.length_b   1.000
_cell.length_c   1.000
_cell.angle_alpha   90.00
_cell.angle_beta   90.00
_cell.angle_gamma   90.00
#
_symmetry.space_group_name_H-M   'P 1'
#
loop_
_entity.id
_entity.type
_entity.pdbx_description
1 polymer ?
#
loop_
_entity_poly.entity_id
_entity_poly.type
_entity_poly.pdbx_seq_one_letter_code
_entity_poly.pdbx_strand_id
1 'polypeptide(L)'
;MLEKYLVVGIVFAACVLMIIYTQIGSDKKEGKNLSFKEKLQKEFSNFKVVERNQNFIICREIANQRIPEELVLIRIDPEQKKNLRTSGKMLIATYSKQPSIREVKKDSAAYLV
;
A
#
# COMPACT_ATOMS: atom_id res chain seq x y z
N MET A 1 -1.50 52.63 -19.54
CA MET A 1 -0.81 51.95 -18.42
C MET A 1 -1.69 50.85 -17.84
N LEU A 2 -2.94 51.18 -17.44
CA LEU A 2 -3.89 50.22 -16.86
C LEU A 2 -4.17 48.99 -17.74
N GLU A 3 -4.32 49.15 -19.05
CA GLU A 3 -4.54 48.05 -20.01
C GLU A 3 -3.41 47.02 -20.02
N LYS A 4 -2.15 47.46 -19.88
CA LYS A 4 -0.98 46.57 -19.86
C LYS A 4 -0.96 45.70 -18.60
N TYR A 5 -1.31 46.27 -17.44
CA TYR A 5 -1.42 45.51 -16.19
C TYR A 5 -2.62 44.57 -16.18
N LEU A 6 -3.70 44.93 -16.88
CA LEU A 6 -4.88 44.08 -17.04
C LEU A 6 -4.54 42.80 -17.82
N VAL A 7 -3.81 42.94 -18.93
CA VAL A 7 -3.33 41.79 -19.72
C VAL A 7 -2.39 40.90 -18.89
N VAL A 8 -1.44 41.50 -18.16
CA VAL A 8 -0.53 40.76 -17.29
C VAL A 8 -1.28 40.01 -16.18
N GLY A 9 -2.30 40.63 -15.58
CA GLY A 9 -3.14 40.02 -14.56
C GLY A 9 -3.92 38.81 -15.08
N ILE A 10 -4.47 38.88 -16.29
CA ILE A 10 -5.19 37.78 -16.93
C ILE A 10 -4.24 36.60 -17.22
N VAL A 11 -3.05 36.88 -17.78
CA VAL A 11 -2.07 35.84 -18.07
C VAL A 11 -1.58 35.16 -16.79
N PHE A 12 -1.35 35.94 -15.73
CA PHE A 12 -0.95 35.40 -14.44
C PHE A 12 -2.04 34.50 -13.83
N ALA A 13 -3.31 34.93 -13.85
CA ALA A 13 -4.43 34.12 -13.38
C ALA A 13 -4.58 32.82 -14.17
N ALA A 14 -4.40 32.85 -15.50
CA ALA A 14 -4.44 31.66 -16.34
C ALA A 14 -3.30 30.67 -15.99
N CYS A 15 -2.08 31.15 -15.74
CA CYS A 15 -0.97 30.32 -15.30
C CYS A 15 -1.23 29.67 -13.92
N VAL A 16 -1.77 30.43 -12.96
CA VAL A 16 -2.12 29.90 -11.63
C VAL A 16 -3.22 28.84 -11.75
N LEU A 17 -4.26 29.09 -12.54
CA LEU A 17 -5.33 28.12 -12.80
C LEU A 17 -4.81 26.85 -13.48
N MET A 18 -3.85 26.97 -14.41
CA MET A 18 -3.22 25.83 -15.08
C MET A 18 -2.42 24.97 -14.08
N ILE A 19 -1.70 25.59 -13.14
CA ILE A 19 -0.96 24.88 -12.10
C ILE A 19 -1.93 24.15 -11.15
N ILE A 20 -2.99 24.81 -10.70
CA ILE A 20 -4.03 24.19 -9.85
C ILE A 20 -4.69 23.02 -10.58
N TYR A 21 -5.05 23.18 -11.85
CA TYR A 21 -5.65 22.12 -12.66
C TYR A 21 -4.70 20.92 -12.81
N THR A 22 -3.40 21.19 -13.02
CA THR A 22 -2.38 20.15 -13.16
C THR A 22 -2.16 19.41 -11.83
N GLN A 23 -2.11 20.13 -10.70
CA GLN A 23 -1.94 19.51 -9.37
C GLN A 23 -3.19 18.72 -8.94
N ILE A 24 -4.40 19.25 -9.16
CA ILE A 24 -5.66 18.55 -8.88
C ILE A 24 -5.81 17.26 -9.71
N GLY A 25 -5.29 17.26 -10.95
CA GLY A 25 -5.26 16.06 -11.80
C GLY A 25 -4.15 15.06 -11.46
N SER A 26 -3.13 15.49 -10.69
CA SER A 26 -1.99 14.66 -10.28
C SER A 26 -2.25 13.87 -9.00
N ASP A 27 -3.08 14.41 -8.09
CA ASP A 27 -3.40 13.76 -6.80
C ASP A 27 -4.68 12.91 -6.82
N LYS A 28 -5.40 12.84 -7.95
CA LYS A 28 -6.64 12.03 -8.08
C LYS A 28 -6.64 11.18 -9.35
N LYS A 29 -5.70 10.24 -9.41
CA LYS A 29 -5.82 9.03 -10.24
C LYS A 29 -5.53 7.74 -9.45
N GLU A 30 -5.99 7.63 -8.20
CA GLU A 30 -6.31 6.31 -7.64
C GLU A 30 -7.69 5.86 -8.17
N GLY A 31 -7.74 5.58 -9.46
CA GLY A 31 -8.91 4.96 -10.06
C GLY A 31 -9.03 3.53 -9.57
N LYS A 32 -10.01 3.22 -8.71
CA LYS A 32 -10.63 1.89 -8.52
C LYS A 32 -9.69 0.66 -8.51
N ASN A 33 -8.42 0.84 -8.14
CA ASN A 33 -7.44 -0.22 -7.97
C ASN A 33 -7.28 -0.34 -6.47
N LEU A 34 -8.02 -1.27 -5.87
CA LEU A 34 -7.85 -1.62 -4.46
C LEU A 34 -6.35 -1.74 -4.15
N SER A 35 -5.90 -1.03 -3.11
CA SER A 35 -4.50 -1.07 -2.67
C SER A 35 -4.12 -2.52 -2.35
N PHE A 36 -2.84 -2.86 -2.44
CA PHE A 36 -2.37 -4.22 -2.15
C PHE A 36 -2.82 -4.69 -0.77
N LYS A 37 -2.80 -3.79 0.22
CA LYS A 37 -3.33 -4.03 1.56
C LYS A 37 -4.81 -4.38 1.54
N GLU A 38 -5.63 -3.64 0.79
CA GLU A 38 -7.07 -3.88 0.70
C GLU A 38 -7.37 -5.21 -0.01
N LYS A 39 -6.58 -5.56 -1.03
CA LYS A 39 -6.66 -6.86 -1.70
C LYS A 39 -6.30 -8.01 -0.75
N LEU A 40 -5.26 -7.84 0.08
CA LEU A 40 -4.89 -8.78 1.12
C LEU A 40 -6.00 -8.91 2.19
N GLN A 41 -6.52 -7.79 2.69
CA GLN A 41 -7.59 -7.77 3.69
C GLN A 41 -8.86 -8.43 3.18
N LYS A 42 -9.16 -8.29 1.88
CA LYS A 42 -10.31 -8.93 1.23
C LYS A 42 -10.13 -10.46 1.11
N GLU A 43 -8.95 -10.93 0.76
CA GLU A 43 -8.66 -12.37 0.65
C GLU A 43 -8.58 -13.04 2.04
N PHE A 44 -8.01 -12.34 3.01
CA PHE A 44 -7.81 -12.81 4.38
C PHE A 44 -8.77 -12.13 5.34
N SER A 45 -10.07 -12.15 5.05
CA SER A 45 -11.10 -11.48 5.86
C SER A 45 -11.19 -11.96 7.31
N ASN A 46 -10.77 -13.21 7.57
CA ASN A 46 -10.72 -13.80 8.91
C ASN A 46 -9.51 -13.36 9.73
N PHE A 47 -8.59 -12.62 9.10
CA PHE A 47 -7.36 -12.12 9.70
C PHE A 47 -7.32 -10.60 9.59
N LYS A 48 -6.49 -9.98 10.41
CA LYS A 48 -6.24 -8.55 10.37
C LYS A 48 -4.96 -8.28 9.60
N VAL A 49 -5.06 -7.50 8.53
CA VAL A 49 -3.90 -7.08 7.74
C VAL A 49 -3.47 -5.69 8.19
N VAL A 50 -2.30 -5.62 8.80
CA VAL A 50 -1.67 -4.38 9.26
C VAL A 50 -0.54 -4.01 8.32
N GLU A 51 -0.38 -2.72 8.04
CA GLU A 51 0.77 -2.22 7.30
C GLU A 51 1.68 -1.47 8.28
N ARG A 52 2.94 -1.90 8.39
CA ARG A 52 3.91 -1.35 9.33
C ARG A 52 5.28 -1.28 8.68
N ASN A 53 5.91 -0.11 8.70
CA ASN A 53 7.27 0.11 8.17
C ASN A 53 7.43 -0.45 6.74
N GLN A 54 6.47 -0.16 5.86
CA GLN A 54 6.43 -0.64 4.46
C GLN A 54 6.31 -2.17 4.29
N ASN A 55 5.99 -2.90 5.35
CA ASN A 55 5.69 -4.33 5.31
C ASN A 55 4.20 -4.55 5.58
N PHE A 56 3.66 -5.64 5.03
CA PHE A 56 2.30 -6.08 5.32
C PHE A 56 2.35 -7.26 6.30
N ILE A 57 1.55 -7.21 7.34
CA ILE A 57 1.52 -8.22 8.39
C ILE A 57 0.11 -8.79 8.45
N ILE A 58 -0.01 -10.11 8.31
CA ILE A 58 -1.25 -10.84 8.54
C ILE A 58 -1.23 -11.30 10.00
N CYS A 59 -2.16 -10.79 10.79
CA CYS A 59 -2.29 -11.07 12.21
C CYS A 59 -3.59 -11.78 12.52
N ARG A 60 -3.58 -12.59 13.58
CA ARG A 60 -4.78 -13.18 14.19
C ARG A 60 -5.19 -12.36 15.39
N GLU A 61 -6.43 -11.89 15.39
CA GLU A 61 -7.02 -11.26 16.59
C GLU A 61 -7.43 -12.35 17.58
N ILE A 62 -6.95 -12.23 18.81
CA ILE A 62 -7.29 -13.13 19.91
C ILE A 62 -8.05 -12.27 20.92
N ALA A 63 -9.30 -12.65 21.23
CA ALA A 63 -10.23 -11.85 22.03
C ALA A 63 -9.71 -11.45 23.42
N ASN A 64 -8.66 -12.11 23.93
CA ASN A 64 -8.11 -11.90 25.26
C ASN A 64 -6.65 -11.42 25.29
N GLN A 65 -6.10 -10.98 24.15
CA GLN A 65 -4.74 -10.44 24.07
C GLN A 65 -4.74 -9.01 23.52
N ARG A 66 -3.96 -8.12 24.16
CA ARG A 66 -3.75 -6.76 23.66
C ARG A 66 -2.91 -6.70 22.38
N ILE A 67 -2.09 -7.73 22.14
CA ILE A 67 -1.18 -7.82 21.00
C ILE A 67 -1.71 -8.95 20.11
N PRO A 68 -2.07 -8.67 18.84
CA PRO A 68 -2.50 -9.70 17.93
C PRO A 68 -1.31 -10.61 17.57
N GLU A 69 -1.58 -11.89 17.32
CA GLU A 69 -0.53 -12.84 16.95
C GLU A 69 -0.12 -12.61 15.50
N GLU A 70 1.14 -12.25 15.25
CA GLU A 70 1.69 -12.04 13.91
C GLU A 70 2.00 -13.39 13.26
N LEU A 71 1.28 -13.72 12.17
CA LEU A 71 1.42 -15.02 11.49
C LEU A 71 2.30 -14.92 10.26
N VAL A 72 2.16 -13.85 9.48
CA VAL A 72 2.89 -13.69 8.21
C VAL A 72 3.33 -12.24 8.04
N LEU A 73 4.63 -12.04 7.89
CA LEU A 73 5.26 -10.77 7.50
C LEU A 73 5.62 -10.84 6.01
N ILE A 74 5.01 -9.97 5.21
CA ILE A 74 5.27 -9.79 3.80
C ILE A 74 6.16 -8.57 3.63
N ARG A 75 7.40 -8.80 3.20
CA ARG A 75 8.38 -7.75 2.89
C ARG A 75 8.57 -7.68 1.39
N ILE A 76 8.57 -6.46 0.84
CA ILE A 76 8.89 -6.21 -0.56
C ILE A 76 10.24 -5.49 -0.58
N ASP A 77 11.25 -6.14 -1.13
CA ASP A 77 12.62 -5.63 -1.15
C ASP A 77 13.28 -5.95 -2.50
N PRO A 78 13.46 -4.97 -3.40
CA PRO A 78 14.00 -5.19 -4.73
C PRO A 78 15.46 -5.66 -4.75
N GLU A 79 16.21 -5.44 -3.68
CA GLU A 79 17.60 -5.86 -3.56
C GLU A 79 17.73 -7.34 -3.17
N GLN A 80 16.66 -7.92 -2.61
CA GLN A 80 16.64 -9.30 -2.14
C GLN A 80 15.82 -10.19 -3.09
N LYS A 81 16.40 -11.35 -3.45
CA LYS A 81 15.65 -12.41 -4.12
C LYS A 81 14.56 -12.96 -3.17
N LYS A 82 13.51 -13.55 -3.76
CA LYS A 82 12.43 -14.18 -3.00
C LYS A 82 13.01 -15.14 -1.95
N ASN A 83 12.67 -14.91 -0.69
CA ASN A 83 13.16 -15.68 0.45
C ASN A 83 12.02 -15.88 1.44
N LEU A 84 11.75 -17.15 1.77
CA LEU A 84 10.76 -17.54 2.77
C LEU A 84 11.54 -18.08 3.96
N ARG A 85 11.47 -17.38 5.09
CA ARG A 85 12.14 -17.76 6.33
C ARG A 85 11.14 -17.82 7.47
N THR A 86 11.40 -18.68 8.44
CA THR A 86 10.55 -18.83 9.62
C THR A 86 11.20 -18.18 10.82
N SER A 87 10.42 -17.40 11.58
CA SER A 87 10.85 -16.80 12.83
C SER A 87 9.86 -17.18 13.93
N GLY A 88 10.19 -18.21 14.70
CA GLY A 88 9.26 -18.78 15.69
C GLY A 88 8.03 -19.38 14.99
N LYS A 89 6.84 -18.82 15.29
CA LYS A 89 5.57 -19.21 14.65
C LYS A 89 5.20 -18.37 13.42
N MET A 90 5.99 -17.34 13.12
CA MET A 90 5.71 -16.39 12.03
C MET A 90 6.49 -16.76 10.76
N LEU A 91 5.83 -16.67 9.62
CA LEU A 91 6.46 -16.69 8.30
C LEU A 91 6.92 -15.28 7.92
N ILE A 92 8.19 -15.13 7.55
CA ILE A 92 8.70 -13.92 6.92
C ILE A 92 8.94 -14.22 5.45
N ALA A 93 8.08 -13.67 4.61
CA ALA A 93 8.13 -13.81 3.16
C ALA A 93 8.66 -12.50 2.55
N THR A 94 9.92 -12.54 2.11
CA THR A 94 10.55 -11.45 1.35
C THR A 94 10.37 -11.71 -0.14
N TYR A 95 9.91 -10.71 -0.88
CA TYR A 95 9.72 -10.75 -2.33
C TYR A 95 10.52 -9.64 -3.00
N SER A 96 11.12 -9.92 -4.16
CA SER A 96 11.87 -8.94 -4.94
C SER A 96 11.00 -7.88 -5.62
N LYS A 97 9.69 -8.13 -5.72
CA LYS A 97 8.69 -7.24 -6.28
C LYS A 97 7.36 -7.49 -5.58
N GLN A 98 6.40 -6.59 -5.76
CA GLN A 98 5.08 -6.76 -5.17
C GLN A 98 4.46 -8.10 -5.63
N PRO A 99 4.19 -9.04 -4.70
CA PRO A 99 3.66 -10.35 -5.05
C PRO A 99 2.18 -10.27 -5.41
N SER A 100 1.69 -11.31 -6.08
CA SER A 100 0.24 -11.46 -6.28
C SER A 100 -0.43 -12.04 -5.03
N ILE A 101 -1.72 -11.77 -4.83
CA ILE A 101 -2.48 -12.33 -3.70
C ILE A 101 -2.47 -13.86 -3.70
N ARG A 102 -2.52 -14.49 -4.88
CA ARG A 102 -2.44 -15.95 -5.03
C ARG A 102 -1.10 -16.51 -4.59
N GLU A 103 -0.02 -15.80 -4.91
CA GLU A 103 1.33 -16.18 -4.50
C GLU A 103 1.48 -16.10 -2.99
N VAL A 104 1.03 -14.98 -2.38
CA VAL A 104 1.00 -14.83 -0.92
C VAL A 104 0.21 -15.96 -0.28
N LYS A 105 -1.01 -16.24 -0.76
CA LYS A 105 -1.86 -17.32 -0.24
C LYS A 105 -1.21 -18.70 -0.31
N LYS A 106 -0.51 -19.00 -1.41
CA LYS A 106 0.20 -20.27 -1.58
C LYS A 106 1.34 -20.39 -0.57
N ASP A 107 2.13 -19.33 -0.43
CA ASP A 107 3.31 -19.32 0.43
C ASP A 107 2.94 -19.26 1.92
N SER A 108 1.82 -18.64 2.27
CA SER A 108 1.32 -18.50 3.64
C SER A 108 0.37 -19.60 4.11
N ALA A 109 -0.05 -20.52 3.22
CA ALA A 109 -1.08 -21.52 3.52
C ALA A 109 -0.80 -22.34 4.79
N ALA A 110 0.46 -22.72 5.03
CA ALA A 110 0.86 -23.52 6.19
C ALA A 110 0.77 -22.75 7.53
N TYR A 111 0.69 -21.41 7.49
CA TYR A 111 0.68 -20.53 8.66
C TYR A 111 -0.68 -19.91 8.93
N LEU A 112 -1.60 -19.98 7.97
CA LEU A 112 -2.95 -19.41 8.04
C LEU A 112 -4.03 -20.48 8.24
N VAL A 113 -3.73 -21.48 9.07
CA VAL A 113 -4.62 -22.61 9.43
C VAL A 113 -5.47 -22.27 10.64
#